data_AF-A0A3A3D4S6-F1
#
_entry.id   AF-A0A3A3D4S6-F1
#
_cell.length_a   1.000
_cell.length_b   1.000
_cell.length_c   1.000
_cell.angle_alpha   90.00
_cell.angle_beta   90.00
_cell.angle_gamma   90.00
#
_symmetry.space_group_name_H-M   'P 1'
#
loop_
_entity.id
_entity.type
_entity.pdbx_description
1 polymer ?
#
loop_
_entity_poly.entity_id
_entity_poly.type
_entity_poly.pdbx_seq_one_letter_code
_entity_poly.pdbx_strand_id
1 'polypeptide(L)'
;MKTLLPTSTAGSLPKPLWLAEPETLWSPWKLQDNELIVGKQDALRLSLQDQQHAGIDIVSDGEQTRQHFVTTFIEHLNGVDFEKRETVKIRDRYDASVPTVVGPVSRQKPVFVEDAKFLRKQTKQPIKWALPGPMTMIDTLYDAHYKSREKLAWEFAKILNQEAKELEAAGVDIIQFDEPAFNVFFDEVNDWGIATLERAIEGLKCETAVHICYGYGIKANTDWKKTLGSEWRQYEEAFPKLQKSSIDIISLECHNSHVPMDLLELIRGKKVMVGAIDVASNTIETPEEVADTLRKALQFVDADKLYPCTNCGMAPLSHTVARGKLNALSAGAEIIRKELSA
;
A
#
# COMPACT_ATOMS: atom_id res chain seq x y z
N MET A 1 2.67 26.14 -7.04
CA MET A 1 3.29 25.34 -8.12
C MET A 1 3.10 23.88 -7.79
N LYS A 2 2.87 23.01 -8.78
CA LYS A 2 2.78 21.56 -8.55
C LYS A 2 4.20 21.06 -8.27
N THR A 3 4.44 20.43 -7.11
CA THR A 3 5.75 19.91 -6.73
C THR A 3 6.19 18.84 -7.75
N LEU A 4 7.38 18.99 -8.33
CA LEU A 4 8.00 17.97 -9.17
C LEU A 4 8.59 16.87 -8.28
N LEU A 5 8.49 15.60 -8.69
CA LEU A 5 8.86 14.45 -7.85
C LEU A 5 8.23 14.52 -6.45
N PRO A 6 6.88 14.54 -6.34
CA PRO A 6 6.21 14.58 -5.05
C PRO A 6 6.43 13.26 -4.29
N THR A 7 6.95 13.36 -3.06
CA THR A 7 7.23 12.19 -2.21
C THR A 7 5.97 11.61 -1.60
N SER A 8 5.95 10.30 -1.42
CA SER A 8 4.88 9.57 -0.73
C SER A 8 5.46 8.33 -0.03
N THR A 9 4.65 7.61 0.73
CA THR A 9 5.00 6.28 1.26
C THR A 9 4.01 5.25 0.72
N ALA A 10 4.33 3.96 0.84
CA ALA A 10 3.38 2.91 0.49
C ALA A 10 2.07 3.03 1.32
N GLY A 11 2.15 3.43 2.59
CA GLY A 11 0.98 3.65 3.46
C GLY A 11 1.36 3.61 4.93
N SER A 12 1.37 2.42 5.52
CA SER A 12 1.55 2.23 6.96
C SER A 12 2.83 2.83 7.56
N LEU A 13 2.68 3.40 8.76
CA LEU A 13 3.76 3.91 9.61
C LEU A 13 3.67 3.30 11.03
N PRO A 14 4.75 3.30 11.81
CA PRO A 14 4.74 2.79 13.18
C PRO A 14 3.68 3.48 14.04
N LYS A 15 2.92 2.70 14.83
CA LYS A 15 1.89 3.24 15.72
C LYS A 15 2.46 3.73 17.05
N PRO A 16 1.84 4.70 17.73
CA PRO A 16 2.24 5.09 19.08
C PRO A 16 2.22 3.90 20.05
N LEU A 17 3.19 3.86 20.97
CA LEU A 17 3.36 2.75 21.92
C LEU A 17 2.14 2.53 22.83
N TRP A 18 1.39 3.60 23.12
CA TRP A 18 0.17 3.53 23.93
C TRP A 18 -1.04 2.98 23.15
N LEU A 19 -0.97 2.89 21.82
CA LEU A 19 -2.07 2.41 20.97
C LEU A 19 -1.92 0.93 20.59
N ALA A 20 -0.70 0.49 20.30
CA ALA A 20 -0.39 -0.87 19.85
C ALA A 20 1.00 -1.32 20.34
N GLU A 21 1.28 -2.62 20.23
CA GLU A 21 2.63 -3.16 20.39
C GLU A 21 3.52 -2.70 19.21
N PRO A 22 4.77 -2.30 19.48
CA PRO A 22 5.67 -1.81 18.44
C PRO A 22 6.19 -2.96 17.56
N GLU A 23 6.69 -2.61 16.37
CA GLU A 23 7.53 -3.49 15.52
C GLU A 23 6.90 -4.85 15.17
N THR A 24 5.57 -4.90 15.07
CA THR A 24 4.79 -6.12 14.84
C THR A 24 3.66 -5.88 13.83
N LEU A 25 3.29 -6.93 13.11
CA LEU A 25 2.07 -6.96 12.29
C LEU A 25 0.92 -7.53 13.13
N TRP A 26 -0.32 -7.15 12.81
CA TRP A 26 -1.54 -7.59 13.53
C TRP A 26 -1.52 -7.30 15.03
N SER A 27 -0.86 -6.23 15.45
CA SER A 27 -0.78 -5.88 16.86
C SER A 27 -2.18 -5.63 17.44
N PRO A 28 -2.54 -6.24 18.60
CA PRO A 28 -3.77 -5.92 19.31
C PRO A 28 -3.84 -4.45 19.71
N TRP A 29 -5.05 -3.90 19.77
CA TRP A 29 -5.25 -2.57 20.34
C TRP A 29 -5.04 -2.60 21.85
N LYS A 30 -4.28 -1.62 22.37
CA LYS A 30 -4.09 -1.41 23.82
C LYS A 30 -5.21 -0.60 24.46
N LEU A 31 -6.00 0.11 23.65
CA LEU A 31 -7.16 0.90 24.05
C LEU A 31 -8.45 0.22 23.58
N GLN A 32 -9.58 0.53 24.22
CA GLN A 32 -10.91 -0.01 23.88
C GLN A 32 -11.97 1.11 23.87
N ASP A 33 -13.15 0.81 23.32
CA ASP A 33 -14.31 1.70 23.30
C ASP A 33 -14.00 3.14 22.85
N ASN A 34 -14.45 4.14 23.61
CA ASN A 34 -14.26 5.55 23.28
C ASN A 34 -12.78 5.98 23.34
N GLU A 35 -11.97 5.37 24.22
CA GLU A 35 -10.53 5.66 24.28
C GLU A 35 -9.83 5.20 23.00
N LEU A 36 -10.26 4.07 22.41
CA LEU A 36 -9.72 3.62 21.13
C LEU A 36 -10.13 4.56 19.98
N ILE A 37 -11.37 5.04 19.97
CA ILE A 37 -11.84 6.00 18.95
C ILE A 37 -10.98 7.28 18.99
N VAL A 38 -10.81 7.87 20.17
CA VAL A 38 -9.99 9.08 20.35
C VAL A 38 -8.52 8.79 20.06
N GLY A 39 -7.99 7.69 20.58
CA GLY A 39 -6.60 7.29 20.39
C GLY A 39 -6.22 7.06 18.93
N LYS A 40 -7.11 6.46 18.12
CA LYS A 40 -6.88 6.33 16.67
C LYS A 40 -6.80 7.69 15.98
N GLN A 41 -7.66 8.64 16.33
CA GLN A 41 -7.64 10.00 15.79
C GLN A 41 -6.39 10.78 16.21
N ASP A 42 -5.95 10.64 17.46
CA ASP A 42 -4.71 11.27 17.92
C ASP A 42 -3.47 10.65 17.26
N ALA A 43 -3.45 9.33 17.06
CA ALA A 43 -2.39 8.66 16.31
C ALA A 43 -2.34 9.13 14.84
N LEU A 44 -3.50 9.35 14.19
CA LEU A 44 -3.56 9.95 12.86
C LEU A 44 -2.91 11.36 12.83
N ARG A 45 -3.20 12.20 13.82
CA ARG A 45 -2.61 13.55 13.91
C ARG A 45 -1.11 13.52 14.09
N LEU A 46 -0.62 12.64 14.97
CA LEU A 46 0.82 12.45 15.20
C LEU A 46 1.52 11.94 13.94
N SER A 47 0.95 10.93 13.28
CA SER A 47 1.51 10.37 12.05
C SER A 47 1.50 11.38 10.90
N LEU A 48 0.46 12.19 10.77
CA LEU A 48 0.44 13.29 9.80
C LEU A 48 1.55 14.31 10.09
N GLN A 49 1.72 14.69 11.36
CA GLN A 49 2.77 15.62 11.77
C GLN A 49 4.16 15.07 11.47
N ASP A 50 4.41 13.78 11.71
CA ASP A 50 5.68 13.13 11.39
C ASP A 50 5.96 13.12 9.89
N GLN A 51 4.95 12.82 9.07
CA GLN A 51 5.05 12.90 7.60
C GLN A 51 5.39 14.32 7.14
N GLN A 52 4.72 15.33 7.69
CA GLN A 52 4.97 16.73 7.38
C GLN A 52 6.37 17.18 7.76
N HIS A 53 6.81 16.83 8.97
CA HIS A 53 8.17 17.14 9.44
C HIS A 53 9.25 16.46 8.60
N ALA A 54 8.98 15.27 8.06
CA ALA A 54 9.88 14.57 7.17
C ALA A 54 9.82 15.06 5.71
N GLY A 55 8.95 16.02 5.39
CA GLY A 55 8.84 16.58 4.04
C GLY A 55 8.10 15.69 3.04
N ILE A 56 7.19 14.83 3.51
CA ILE A 56 6.34 14.01 2.64
C ILE A 56 5.27 14.88 1.98
N ASP A 57 5.25 14.92 0.64
CA ASP A 57 4.36 15.78 -0.15
C ASP A 57 2.92 15.26 -0.19
N ILE A 58 2.76 13.94 -0.40
CA ILE A 58 1.48 13.22 -0.47
C ILE A 58 1.37 12.36 0.79
N VAL A 59 0.50 12.77 1.69
CA VAL A 59 0.36 12.17 3.02
C VAL A 59 -0.65 11.03 3.01
N SER A 60 -0.54 10.13 3.99
CA SER A 60 -1.48 9.04 4.22
C SER A 60 -2.05 9.08 5.63
N ASP A 61 -2.99 8.16 5.90
CA ASP A 61 -3.46 7.85 7.25
C ASP A 61 -2.39 7.16 8.12
N GLY A 62 -1.20 6.87 7.58
CA GLY A 62 -0.18 6.06 8.23
C GLY A 62 -0.70 4.69 8.65
N GLU A 63 -1.86 4.26 8.11
CA GLU A 63 -2.67 3.14 8.56
C GLU A 63 -2.87 3.06 10.09
N GLN A 64 -2.99 4.22 10.75
CA GLN A 64 -3.05 4.31 12.20
C GLN A 64 -4.36 3.76 12.79
N THR A 65 -5.45 3.74 12.02
CA THR A 65 -6.78 3.33 12.50
C THR A 65 -7.12 1.86 12.22
N ARG A 66 -6.21 1.12 11.57
CA ARG A 66 -6.34 -0.31 11.26
C ARG A 66 -5.25 -1.15 11.91
N GLN A 67 -5.56 -2.40 12.26
CA GLN A 67 -4.56 -3.34 12.81
C GLN A 67 -3.69 -3.92 11.70
N HIS A 68 -4.29 -4.20 10.54
CA HIS A 68 -3.61 -4.77 9.40
C HIS A 68 -4.25 -4.29 8.09
N PHE A 69 -3.43 -4.07 7.06
CA PHE A 69 -3.84 -3.44 5.80
C PHE A 69 -4.95 -4.21 5.06
N VAL A 70 -5.03 -5.54 5.24
CA VAL A 70 -6.05 -6.39 4.60
C VAL A 70 -7.20 -6.74 5.53
N THR A 71 -6.90 -7.34 6.69
CA THR A 71 -7.91 -8.03 7.48
C THR A 71 -8.85 -7.06 8.18
N THR A 72 -8.38 -5.88 8.59
CA THR A 72 -9.27 -4.87 9.18
C THR A 72 -10.41 -4.50 8.23
N PHE A 73 -10.17 -4.37 6.92
CA PHE A 73 -11.26 -4.07 6.00
C PHE A 73 -12.25 -5.25 5.88
N ILE A 74 -11.73 -6.49 5.75
CA ILE A 74 -12.53 -7.72 5.67
C ILE A 74 -13.42 -7.89 6.91
N GLU A 75 -12.88 -7.61 8.10
CA GLU A 75 -13.57 -7.74 9.39
C GLU A 75 -14.81 -6.85 9.54
N HIS A 76 -14.92 -5.77 8.75
CA HIS A 76 -16.08 -4.87 8.78
C HIS A 76 -17.19 -5.28 7.80
N LEU A 77 -17.03 -6.38 7.07
CA LEU A 77 -18.00 -6.85 6.09
C LEU A 77 -18.97 -7.86 6.70
N ASN A 78 -20.24 -7.76 6.33
CA ASN A 78 -21.18 -8.86 6.59
C ASN A 78 -20.70 -10.12 5.87
N GLY A 79 -21.07 -11.29 6.40
CA GLY A 79 -20.67 -12.59 5.84
C GLY A 79 -19.27 -13.04 6.26
N VAL A 80 -18.54 -12.23 7.03
CA VAL A 80 -17.26 -12.57 7.63
C VAL A 80 -17.45 -12.83 9.13
N ASP A 81 -16.91 -13.95 9.60
CA ASP A 81 -16.77 -14.26 11.01
C ASP A 81 -15.33 -13.99 11.44
N PHE A 82 -15.16 -13.00 12.33
CA PHE A 82 -13.86 -12.58 12.83
C PHE A 82 -13.30 -13.52 13.89
N GLU A 83 -14.16 -14.05 14.76
CA GLU A 83 -13.76 -14.96 15.84
C GLU A 83 -13.38 -16.34 15.27
N LYS A 84 -14.01 -16.73 14.16
CA LYS A 84 -13.64 -17.95 13.43
C LYS A 84 -12.37 -17.75 12.60
N ARG A 85 -11.25 -18.10 13.23
CA ARG A 85 -9.92 -18.06 12.63
C ARG A 85 -9.53 -19.41 12.05
N GLU A 86 -8.89 -19.39 10.88
CA GLU A 86 -8.26 -20.56 10.25
C GLU A 86 -6.81 -20.22 9.91
N THR A 87 -5.94 -21.23 9.87
CA THR A 87 -4.55 -21.07 9.40
C THR A 87 -4.50 -21.38 7.91
N VAL A 88 -4.13 -20.41 7.09
CA VAL A 88 -3.96 -20.58 5.64
C VAL A 88 -2.58 -20.13 5.19
N LYS A 89 -2.06 -20.76 4.14
CA LYS A 89 -0.81 -20.36 3.50
C LYS A 89 -1.08 -19.17 2.58
N ILE A 90 -0.69 -17.97 2.99
CA ILE A 90 -0.85 -16.73 2.23
C ILE A 90 0.35 -16.45 1.33
N ARG A 91 0.12 -15.73 0.23
CA ARG A 91 1.11 -15.37 -0.80
C ARG A 91 1.82 -16.59 -1.39
N ASP A 92 1.19 -17.76 -1.30
CA ASP A 92 1.75 -19.09 -1.56
C ASP A 92 3.10 -19.37 -0.87
N ARG A 93 3.33 -18.77 0.31
CA ARG A 93 4.65 -18.84 0.98
C ARG A 93 4.64 -19.15 2.46
N TYR A 94 3.77 -18.53 3.25
CA TYR A 94 3.83 -18.66 4.70
C TYR A 94 2.44 -18.65 5.34
N ASP A 95 2.33 -19.28 6.50
CA ASP A 95 1.06 -19.43 7.21
C ASP A 95 0.67 -18.16 7.97
N ALA A 96 -0.62 -17.84 7.96
CA ALA A 96 -1.20 -16.76 8.74
C ALA A 96 -2.57 -17.16 9.32
N SER A 97 -2.89 -16.64 10.50
CA SER A 97 -4.23 -16.75 11.10
C SER A 97 -5.15 -15.70 10.48
N VAL A 98 -6.20 -16.13 9.78
CA VAL A 98 -7.06 -15.27 8.96
C VAL A 98 -8.54 -15.45 9.32
N PRO A 99 -9.39 -14.42 9.10
CA PRO A 99 -10.83 -14.53 9.33
C PRO A 99 -11.51 -15.45 8.29
N THR A 100 -12.75 -15.89 8.58
CA THR A 100 -13.49 -16.82 7.72
C THR A 100 -14.71 -16.15 7.06
N VAL A 101 -14.86 -16.31 5.75
CA VAL A 101 -16.11 -15.97 5.05
C VAL A 101 -17.11 -17.12 5.24
N VAL A 102 -18.17 -16.89 6.01
CA VAL A 102 -19.20 -17.87 6.36
C VAL A 102 -20.52 -17.70 5.58
N GLY A 103 -20.67 -16.59 4.87
CA GLY A 103 -21.89 -16.27 4.12
C GLY A 103 -21.66 -15.23 3.01
N PRO A 104 -22.74 -14.77 2.36
CA PRO A 104 -22.66 -13.74 1.35
C PRO A 104 -22.05 -12.44 1.88
N VAL A 105 -21.03 -11.92 1.21
CA VAL A 105 -20.32 -10.71 1.66
C VAL A 105 -21.03 -9.44 1.21
N SER A 106 -21.09 -8.44 2.09
CA SER A 106 -21.60 -7.11 1.76
C SER A 106 -21.07 -6.03 2.71
N ARG A 107 -20.92 -4.81 2.20
CA ARG A 107 -20.61 -3.62 3.00
C ARG A 107 -21.89 -2.98 3.50
N GLN A 108 -22.05 -2.88 4.82
CA GLN A 108 -23.22 -2.25 5.44
C GLN A 108 -22.98 -0.80 5.83
N LYS A 109 -21.77 -0.50 6.29
CA LYS A 109 -21.36 0.83 6.73
C LYS A 109 -19.98 1.16 6.17
N PRO A 110 -19.63 2.45 6.08
CA PRO A 110 -18.29 2.85 5.71
C PRO A 110 -17.24 2.41 6.72
N VAL A 111 -16.07 2.00 6.24
CA VAL A 111 -15.01 1.48 7.10
C VAL A 111 -14.03 2.59 7.49
N PHE A 112 -13.51 3.32 6.51
CA PHE A 112 -12.46 4.34 6.69
C PHE A 112 -12.93 5.76 6.35
N VAL A 113 -14.15 5.93 5.85
CA VAL A 113 -14.65 7.23 5.38
C VAL A 113 -14.66 8.31 6.47
N GLU A 114 -15.01 7.96 7.71
CA GLU A 114 -14.97 8.94 8.82
C GLU A 114 -13.55 9.31 9.22
N ASP A 115 -12.60 8.36 9.18
CA ASP A 115 -11.18 8.62 9.39
C ASP A 115 -10.62 9.54 8.28
N ALA A 116 -11.03 9.31 7.02
CA ALA A 116 -10.65 10.14 5.89
C ALA A 116 -11.19 11.57 6.00
N LYS A 117 -12.46 11.75 6.37
CA LYS A 117 -13.03 13.07 6.67
C LYS A 117 -12.30 13.76 7.80
N PHE A 118 -11.89 13.01 8.83
CA PHE A 118 -11.12 13.55 9.94
C PHE A 118 -9.74 14.04 9.47
N LEU A 119 -8.99 13.21 8.72
CA LEU A 119 -7.68 13.55 8.19
C LEU A 119 -7.74 14.73 7.22
N ARG A 120 -8.74 14.77 6.33
CA ARG A 120 -8.96 15.86 5.38
C ARG A 120 -9.09 17.23 6.05
N LYS A 121 -9.65 17.30 7.25
CA LYS A 121 -9.75 18.53 8.06
C LYS A 121 -8.41 19.00 8.64
N GLN A 122 -7.40 18.12 8.73
CA GLN A 122 -6.11 18.43 9.36
C GLN A 122 -5.08 19.01 8.39
N THR A 123 -5.25 18.82 7.07
CA THR A 123 -4.25 19.21 6.07
C THR A 123 -4.89 19.61 4.74
N LYS A 124 -4.15 20.39 3.95
CA LYS A 124 -4.47 20.73 2.55
C LYS A 124 -3.61 19.96 1.53
N GLN A 125 -2.64 19.17 2.00
CA GLN A 125 -1.82 18.33 1.14
C GLN A 125 -2.66 17.23 0.48
N PRO A 126 -2.23 16.68 -0.67
CA PRO A 126 -2.85 15.51 -1.25
C PRO A 126 -2.86 14.34 -0.25
N ILE A 127 -4.01 13.69 -0.09
CA ILE A 127 -4.20 12.51 0.74
C ILE A 127 -4.25 11.27 -0.15
N LYS A 128 -3.38 10.31 0.14
CA LYS A 128 -3.43 8.96 -0.42
C LYS A 128 -3.97 7.97 0.61
N TRP A 129 -4.99 7.20 0.25
CA TRP A 129 -5.58 6.19 1.13
C TRP A 129 -5.46 4.79 0.50
N ALA A 130 -4.86 3.86 1.23
CA ALA A 130 -4.72 2.48 0.77
C ALA A 130 -5.93 1.61 1.20
N LEU A 131 -6.40 0.78 0.28
CA LEU A 131 -7.34 -0.32 0.46
C LEU A 131 -6.66 -1.60 -0.02
N PRO A 132 -6.98 -2.78 0.56
CA PRO A 132 -6.51 -4.02 -0.01
C PRO A 132 -7.17 -4.27 -1.37
N GLY A 133 -6.43 -4.77 -2.35
CA GLY A 133 -7.00 -5.16 -3.63
C GLY A 133 -7.78 -6.48 -3.57
N PRO A 134 -8.70 -6.74 -4.53
CA PRO A 134 -9.56 -7.91 -4.51
C PRO A 134 -8.82 -9.25 -4.38
N MET A 135 -7.71 -9.43 -5.11
CA MET A 135 -6.97 -10.69 -5.08
C MET A 135 -6.25 -10.88 -3.74
N THR A 136 -5.64 -9.80 -3.24
CA THR A 136 -4.99 -9.81 -1.94
C THR A 136 -5.98 -10.06 -0.79
N MET A 137 -7.22 -9.58 -0.90
CA MET A 137 -8.27 -9.88 0.06
C MET A 137 -8.60 -11.38 0.11
N ILE A 138 -8.86 -12.02 -1.04
CA ILE A 138 -9.17 -13.46 -1.09
C ILE A 138 -8.00 -14.35 -0.67
N ASP A 139 -6.77 -13.83 -0.76
CA ASP A 139 -5.54 -14.52 -0.35
C ASP A 139 -5.21 -14.30 1.13
N THR A 140 -6.09 -13.65 1.91
CA THR A 140 -5.85 -13.37 3.34
C THR A 140 -7.13 -13.59 4.17
N LEU A 141 -7.84 -14.67 3.85
CA LEU A 141 -9.02 -15.19 4.52
C LEU A 141 -9.20 -16.68 4.21
N TYR A 142 -10.08 -17.35 4.95
CA TYR A 142 -10.58 -18.67 4.60
C TYR A 142 -11.99 -18.57 4.03
N ASP A 143 -12.20 -19.07 2.82
CA ASP A 143 -13.52 -19.04 2.16
C ASP A 143 -14.32 -20.31 2.49
N ALA A 144 -15.26 -20.18 3.44
CA ALA A 144 -16.19 -21.24 3.81
C ALA A 144 -17.50 -21.23 3.00
N HIS A 145 -17.73 -20.24 2.13
CA HIS A 145 -19.03 -20.02 1.47
C HIS A 145 -18.98 -20.10 -0.06
N TYR A 146 -18.18 -19.27 -0.72
CA TYR A 146 -18.16 -19.15 -2.19
C TYR A 146 -17.40 -20.28 -2.86
N LYS A 147 -16.38 -20.82 -2.16
CA LYS A 147 -15.48 -21.89 -2.62
C LYS A 147 -14.83 -21.56 -3.97
N SER A 148 -14.57 -20.28 -4.22
CA SER A 148 -14.04 -19.78 -5.49
C SER A 148 -13.37 -18.43 -5.30
N ARG A 149 -12.04 -18.39 -5.51
CA ARG A 149 -11.22 -17.18 -5.43
C ARG A 149 -11.77 -16.09 -6.35
N GLU A 150 -12.03 -16.44 -7.61
CA GLU A 150 -12.57 -15.50 -8.61
C GLU A 150 -13.94 -14.95 -8.20
N LYS A 151 -14.92 -15.80 -7.85
CA LYS A 151 -16.27 -15.32 -7.50
C LYS A 151 -16.24 -14.39 -6.29
N LEU A 152 -15.47 -14.75 -5.26
CA LEU A 152 -15.34 -13.91 -4.07
C LEU A 152 -14.57 -12.61 -4.37
N ALA A 153 -13.54 -12.65 -5.23
CA ALA A 153 -12.83 -11.44 -5.65
C ALA A 153 -13.73 -10.47 -6.41
N TRP A 154 -14.66 -10.95 -7.24
CA TRP A 154 -15.68 -10.11 -7.89
C TRP A 154 -16.64 -9.46 -6.89
N GLU A 155 -17.02 -10.16 -5.82
CA GLU A 155 -17.82 -9.54 -4.74
C GLU A 155 -17.02 -8.46 -4.00
N PHE A 156 -15.76 -8.73 -3.68
CA PHE A 156 -14.90 -7.72 -3.06
C PHE A 156 -14.61 -6.52 -3.95
N ALA A 157 -14.44 -6.70 -5.26
CA ALA A 157 -14.29 -5.59 -6.19
C ALA A 157 -15.49 -4.62 -6.14
N LYS A 158 -16.71 -5.15 -6.07
CA LYS A 158 -17.92 -4.33 -5.91
C LYS A 158 -17.95 -3.60 -4.57
N ILE A 159 -17.58 -4.28 -3.49
CA ILE A 159 -17.51 -3.72 -2.12
C ILE A 159 -16.45 -2.62 -2.03
N LEU A 160 -15.27 -2.87 -2.59
CA LEU A 160 -14.17 -1.91 -2.66
C LEU A 160 -14.56 -0.67 -3.46
N ASN A 161 -15.28 -0.83 -4.57
CA ASN A 161 -15.77 0.32 -5.35
C ASN A 161 -16.73 1.21 -4.54
N GLN A 162 -17.56 0.63 -3.68
CA GLN A 162 -18.44 1.40 -2.79
C GLN A 162 -17.63 2.20 -1.76
N GLU A 163 -16.66 1.56 -1.09
CA GLU A 163 -15.79 2.25 -0.13
C GLU A 163 -14.95 3.34 -0.81
N ALA A 164 -14.35 3.04 -1.95
CA ALA A 164 -13.49 3.96 -2.70
C ALA A 164 -14.25 5.22 -3.15
N LYS A 165 -15.47 5.08 -3.68
CA LYS A 165 -16.29 6.25 -4.07
C LYS A 165 -16.64 7.14 -2.89
N GLU A 166 -16.87 6.56 -1.71
CA GLU A 166 -17.14 7.36 -0.51
C GLU A 166 -15.86 7.97 0.08
N LEU A 167 -14.69 7.34 -0.08
CA LEU A 167 -13.39 7.94 0.25
C LEU A 167 -13.08 9.12 -0.67
N GLU A 168 -13.35 9.00 -1.97
CA GLU A 168 -13.27 10.12 -2.92
C GLU A 168 -14.20 11.27 -2.47
N ALA A 169 -15.45 10.96 -2.13
CA ALA A 169 -16.40 11.96 -1.62
C ALA A 169 -15.96 12.61 -0.29
N ALA A 170 -15.13 11.92 0.51
CA ALA A 170 -14.50 12.46 1.71
C ALA A 170 -13.29 13.37 1.43
N GLY A 171 -12.86 13.49 0.17
CA GLY A 171 -11.76 14.35 -0.27
C GLY A 171 -10.40 13.65 -0.29
N VAL A 172 -10.37 12.33 -0.43
CA VAL A 172 -9.14 11.58 -0.75
C VAL A 172 -8.74 11.85 -2.19
N ASP A 173 -7.47 12.18 -2.41
CA ASP A 173 -6.94 12.60 -3.72
C ASP A 173 -6.41 11.42 -4.54
N ILE A 174 -5.89 10.38 -3.87
CA ILE A 174 -5.38 9.16 -4.48
C ILE A 174 -5.90 7.94 -3.72
N ILE A 175 -6.59 7.03 -4.41
CA ILE A 175 -7.01 5.74 -3.82
C ILE A 175 -6.08 4.66 -4.32
N GLN A 176 -5.34 4.05 -3.40
CA GLN A 176 -4.40 2.97 -3.68
C GLN A 176 -5.03 1.61 -3.37
N PHE A 177 -4.83 0.63 -4.25
CA PHE A 177 -5.19 -0.76 -4.06
C PHE A 177 -3.93 -1.60 -3.88
N ASP A 178 -3.76 -2.19 -2.71
CA ASP A 178 -2.60 -3.01 -2.39
C ASP A 178 -2.79 -4.43 -2.94
N GLU A 179 -2.01 -4.77 -3.95
CA GLU A 179 -2.01 -6.07 -4.62
C GLU A 179 -0.65 -6.80 -4.56
N PRO A 180 -0.05 -7.05 -3.38
CA PRO A 180 1.13 -7.91 -3.28
C PRO A 180 0.89 -9.34 -3.81
N ALA A 181 -0.36 -9.79 -3.91
CA ALA A 181 -0.71 -11.07 -4.53
C ALA A 181 -0.44 -11.11 -6.04
N PHE A 182 -0.36 -9.94 -6.72
CA PHE A 182 -0.05 -9.89 -8.16
C PHE A 182 1.40 -10.33 -8.45
N ASN A 183 2.29 -10.29 -7.45
CA ASN A 183 3.65 -10.82 -7.56
C ASN A 183 3.74 -12.34 -7.37
N VAL A 184 2.60 -13.04 -7.34
CA VAL A 184 2.51 -14.49 -7.05
C VAL A 184 1.61 -15.22 -8.04
N PHE A 185 0.37 -14.78 -8.21
CA PHE A 185 -0.65 -15.54 -8.94
C PHE A 185 -0.85 -15.05 -10.38
N PHE A 186 0.19 -15.14 -11.22
CA PHE A 186 0.23 -14.51 -12.54
C PHE A 186 -0.92 -14.91 -13.48
N ASP A 187 -1.29 -16.20 -13.50
CA ASP A 187 -2.41 -16.69 -14.31
C ASP A 187 -3.73 -16.05 -13.84
N GLU A 188 -3.97 -16.02 -12.52
CA GLU A 188 -5.17 -15.40 -11.95
C GLU A 188 -5.21 -13.88 -12.20
N VAL A 189 -4.06 -13.20 -12.15
CA VAL A 189 -3.96 -11.76 -12.47
C VAL A 189 -4.42 -11.53 -13.90
N ASN A 190 -3.96 -12.40 -14.79
CA ASN A 190 -4.28 -12.33 -16.20
C ASN A 190 -5.74 -12.67 -16.49
N ASP A 191 -6.29 -13.71 -15.86
CA ASP A 191 -7.64 -14.17 -16.17
C ASP A 191 -8.71 -13.24 -15.58
N TRP A 192 -8.54 -12.78 -14.34
CA TRP A 192 -9.57 -11.99 -13.64
C TRP A 192 -9.04 -10.94 -12.66
N GLY A 193 -7.78 -10.98 -12.23
CA GLY A 193 -7.25 -10.02 -11.24
C GLY A 193 -7.27 -8.57 -11.73
N ILE A 194 -6.85 -8.33 -12.98
CA ILE A 194 -6.95 -6.98 -13.58
C ILE A 194 -8.40 -6.55 -13.75
N ALA A 195 -9.29 -7.47 -14.13
CA ALA A 195 -10.71 -7.17 -14.33
C ALA A 195 -11.42 -6.83 -13.00
N THR A 196 -11.08 -7.51 -11.92
CA THR A 196 -11.61 -7.18 -10.58
C THR A 196 -11.04 -5.86 -10.07
N LEU A 197 -9.77 -5.54 -10.35
CA LEU A 197 -9.19 -4.23 -10.06
C LEU A 197 -9.89 -3.09 -10.82
N GLU A 198 -10.14 -3.26 -12.13
CA GLU A 198 -10.93 -2.32 -12.95
C GLU A 198 -12.32 -2.10 -12.35
N ARG A 199 -12.97 -3.19 -11.91
CA ARG A 199 -14.28 -3.09 -11.27
C ARG A 199 -14.23 -2.33 -9.94
N ALA A 200 -13.13 -2.46 -9.18
CA ALA A 200 -12.93 -1.73 -7.93
C ALA A 200 -12.76 -0.21 -8.16
N ILE A 201 -12.15 0.20 -9.28
CA ILE A 201 -11.94 1.62 -9.60
C ILE A 201 -13.05 2.27 -10.43
N GLU A 202 -13.99 1.47 -10.95
CA GLU A 202 -15.03 1.92 -11.88
C GLU A 202 -15.75 3.20 -11.40
N GLY A 203 -15.64 4.27 -12.18
CA GLY A 203 -16.36 5.52 -11.98
C GLY A 203 -15.70 6.53 -11.04
N LEU A 204 -14.57 6.19 -10.40
CA LEU A 204 -13.75 7.16 -9.68
C LEU A 204 -13.24 8.27 -10.63
N LYS A 205 -13.01 9.45 -10.08
CA LYS A 205 -12.48 10.66 -10.73
C LYS A 205 -11.17 11.12 -10.13
N CYS A 206 -10.89 10.77 -8.88
CA CYS A 206 -9.59 10.89 -8.23
C CYS A 206 -8.59 9.94 -8.89
N GLU A 207 -7.30 10.16 -8.64
CA GLU A 207 -6.29 9.25 -9.16
C GLU A 207 -6.37 7.89 -8.44
N THR A 208 -6.04 6.84 -9.17
CA THR A 208 -6.02 5.48 -8.67
C THR A 208 -4.62 4.91 -8.75
N ALA A 209 -4.21 4.18 -7.71
CA ALA A 209 -2.91 3.53 -7.66
C ALA A 209 -3.06 2.03 -7.41
N VAL A 210 -2.13 1.23 -7.93
CA VAL A 210 -1.94 -0.16 -7.49
C VAL A 210 -0.55 -0.29 -6.88
N HIS A 211 -0.45 -0.92 -5.71
CA HIS A 211 0.83 -1.20 -5.06
C HIS A 211 1.16 -2.69 -5.14
N ILE A 212 2.30 -3.02 -5.73
CA ILE A 212 2.79 -4.40 -5.90
C ILE A 212 4.23 -4.44 -5.40
N CYS A 213 4.51 -5.24 -4.37
CA CYS A 213 5.82 -5.29 -3.71
C CYS A 213 6.24 -6.72 -3.36
N TYR A 214 7.42 -6.85 -2.72
CA TYR A 214 7.94 -8.13 -2.22
C TYR A 214 7.72 -8.28 -0.70
N GLY A 215 6.78 -7.51 -0.16
CA GLY A 215 6.23 -7.64 1.19
C GLY A 215 6.96 -6.84 2.27
N TYR A 216 6.40 -6.88 3.48
CA TYR A 216 6.97 -6.25 4.67
C TYR A 216 8.35 -6.79 5.04
N GLY A 217 9.08 -6.00 5.83
CA GLY A 217 10.39 -6.32 6.42
C GLY A 217 10.36 -7.41 7.50
N ILE A 218 9.83 -8.59 7.18
CA ILE A 218 9.76 -9.75 8.06
C ILE A 218 10.70 -10.87 7.59
N LYS A 219 11.06 -11.77 8.49
CA LYS A 219 11.99 -12.88 8.21
C LYS A 219 11.54 -13.74 7.02
N ALA A 220 10.25 -14.05 6.94
CA ALA A 220 9.70 -14.85 5.84
C ALA A 220 9.96 -14.22 4.46
N ASN A 221 9.77 -12.90 4.31
CA ASN A 221 9.99 -12.21 3.03
C ASN A 221 11.48 -12.02 2.74
N THR A 222 12.31 -11.72 3.74
CA THR A 222 13.76 -11.58 3.53
C THR A 222 14.44 -12.90 3.19
N ASP A 223 13.95 -14.04 3.70
CA ASP A 223 14.42 -15.35 3.27
C ASP A 223 13.96 -15.69 1.86
N TRP A 224 12.70 -15.41 1.52
CA TRP A 224 12.19 -15.59 0.16
C TRP A 224 12.96 -14.76 -0.86
N LYS A 225 13.26 -13.49 -0.57
CA LYS A 225 14.05 -12.62 -1.45
C LYS A 225 15.41 -13.20 -1.84
N LYS A 226 16.05 -13.98 -0.96
CA LYS A 226 17.33 -14.66 -1.25
C LYS A 226 17.19 -15.78 -2.28
N THR A 227 16.00 -16.33 -2.49
CA THR A 227 15.74 -17.42 -3.45
C THR A 227 15.34 -16.91 -4.83
N LEU A 228 15.14 -15.60 -5.00
CA LEU A 228 14.62 -15.01 -6.24
C LEU A 228 15.68 -14.82 -7.34
N GLY A 229 16.94 -15.18 -7.07
CA GLY A 229 18.01 -15.11 -8.06
C GLY A 229 18.51 -13.69 -8.35
N SER A 230 19.17 -13.53 -9.49
CA SER A 230 19.84 -12.28 -9.90
C SER A 230 18.91 -11.26 -10.55
N GLU A 231 17.74 -11.65 -11.01
CA GLU A 231 16.73 -10.75 -11.58
C GLU A 231 15.33 -11.12 -11.09
N TRP A 232 14.63 -10.15 -10.51
CA TRP A 232 13.26 -10.32 -10.03
C TRP A 232 12.30 -9.77 -11.10
N ARG A 233 11.85 -10.66 -11.99
CA ARG A 233 11.09 -10.31 -13.20
C ARG A 233 9.57 -10.45 -13.06
N GLN A 234 9.05 -10.67 -11.85
CA GLN A 234 7.62 -10.91 -11.58
C GLN A 234 6.70 -9.81 -12.14
N TYR A 235 7.18 -8.56 -12.15
CA TYR A 235 6.45 -7.43 -12.72
C TYR A 235 6.16 -7.55 -14.22
N GLU A 236 7.02 -8.24 -14.98
CA GLU A 236 6.86 -8.47 -16.43
C GLU A 236 5.54 -9.18 -16.76
N GLU A 237 5.03 -9.99 -15.82
CA GLU A 237 3.79 -10.76 -15.97
C GLU A 237 2.52 -9.91 -15.86
N ALA A 238 2.56 -8.80 -15.11
CA ALA A 238 1.38 -7.96 -14.83
C ALA A 238 1.42 -6.61 -15.57
N PHE A 239 2.61 -6.08 -15.82
CA PHE A 239 2.81 -4.73 -16.38
C PHE A 239 2.12 -4.51 -17.72
N PRO A 240 2.16 -5.43 -18.71
CA PRO A 240 1.50 -5.21 -20.00
C PRO A 240 -0.02 -5.01 -19.89
N LYS A 241 -0.68 -5.62 -18.90
CA LYS A 241 -2.12 -5.41 -18.65
C LYS A 241 -2.38 -4.16 -17.83
N LEU A 242 -1.56 -3.88 -16.81
CA LEU A 242 -1.65 -2.63 -16.03
C LEU A 242 -1.40 -1.39 -16.89
N GLN A 243 -0.52 -1.48 -17.89
CA GLN A 243 -0.29 -0.40 -18.84
C GLN A 243 -1.55 -0.04 -19.63
N LYS A 244 -2.35 -1.06 -19.99
CA LYS A 244 -3.61 -0.91 -20.74
C LYS A 244 -4.81 -0.62 -19.83
N SER A 245 -4.65 -0.76 -18.52
CA SER A 245 -5.73 -0.56 -17.55
C SER A 245 -6.00 0.93 -17.31
N SER A 246 -7.09 1.22 -16.61
CA SER A 246 -7.48 2.56 -16.19
C SER A 246 -6.76 3.04 -14.91
N ILE A 247 -5.87 2.24 -14.31
CA ILE A 247 -5.07 2.63 -13.14
C ILE A 247 -4.10 3.76 -13.53
N ASP A 248 -4.02 4.83 -12.74
CA ASP A 248 -3.19 5.99 -13.06
C ASP A 248 -1.72 5.84 -12.62
N ILE A 249 -1.52 5.23 -11.44
CA ILE A 249 -0.23 5.17 -10.74
C ILE A 249 0.13 3.73 -10.40
N ILE A 250 1.37 3.31 -10.69
CA ILE A 250 1.90 2.00 -10.28
C ILE A 250 2.96 2.20 -9.19
N SER A 251 2.73 1.66 -8.00
CA SER A 251 3.69 1.68 -6.87
C SER A 251 4.45 0.38 -6.76
N LEU A 252 5.79 0.50 -6.74
CA LEU A 252 6.71 -0.62 -6.93
C LEU A 252 7.83 -0.62 -5.90
N GLU A 253 8.40 -1.79 -5.68
CA GLU A 253 9.64 -1.98 -4.94
C GLU A 253 10.83 -1.96 -5.90
N CYS A 254 11.85 -1.15 -5.59
CA CYS A 254 13.03 -0.98 -6.44
C CYS A 254 14.35 -0.93 -5.65
N HIS A 255 14.45 -0.10 -4.59
CA HIS A 255 15.68 0.05 -3.81
C HIS A 255 16.12 -1.27 -3.18
N ASN A 256 17.41 -1.64 -3.30
CA ASN A 256 17.97 -2.93 -2.89
C ASN A 256 17.24 -4.18 -3.43
N SER A 257 16.38 -4.04 -4.43
CA SER A 257 15.80 -5.16 -5.16
C SER A 257 16.73 -5.59 -6.30
N HIS A 258 16.47 -6.77 -6.86
CA HIS A 258 17.05 -7.16 -8.16
C HIS A 258 16.04 -7.01 -9.30
N VAL A 259 15.07 -6.11 -9.18
CA VAL A 259 14.14 -5.80 -10.27
C VAL A 259 14.91 -5.07 -11.38
N PRO A 260 14.94 -5.57 -12.62
CA PRO A 260 15.54 -4.85 -13.73
C PRO A 260 14.78 -3.54 -13.98
N MET A 261 15.47 -2.40 -13.90
CA MET A 261 14.83 -1.08 -13.99
C MET A 261 14.23 -0.79 -15.37
N ASP A 262 14.68 -1.49 -16.41
CA ASP A 262 14.11 -1.41 -17.76
C ASP A 262 12.69 -1.98 -17.87
N LEU A 263 12.24 -2.79 -16.89
CA LEU A 263 10.83 -3.21 -16.82
C LEU A 263 9.88 -2.03 -16.68
N LEU A 264 10.33 -0.88 -16.15
CA LEU A 264 9.51 0.32 -16.03
C LEU A 264 9.09 0.85 -17.41
N GLU A 265 9.81 0.52 -18.48
CA GLU A 265 9.43 0.85 -19.87
C GLU A 265 8.09 0.21 -20.27
N LEU A 266 7.76 -0.98 -19.72
CA LEU A 266 6.52 -1.69 -20.03
C LEU A 266 5.27 -0.91 -19.58
N ILE A 267 5.44 0.01 -18.62
CA ILE A 267 4.38 0.90 -18.10
C ILE A 267 4.62 2.38 -18.46
N ARG A 268 5.42 2.65 -19.50
CA ARG A 268 5.73 4.01 -19.97
C ARG A 268 4.44 4.82 -20.17
N GLY A 269 4.40 6.01 -19.57
CA GLY A 269 3.26 6.92 -19.64
C GLY A 269 2.32 6.87 -18.43
N LYS A 270 2.39 5.82 -17.60
CA LYS A 270 1.81 5.83 -16.24
C LYS A 270 2.67 6.68 -15.31
N LYS A 271 2.07 7.15 -14.21
CA LYS A 271 2.84 7.62 -13.06
C LYS A 271 3.43 6.42 -12.32
N VAL A 272 4.66 6.56 -11.82
CA VAL A 272 5.34 5.46 -11.14
C VAL A 272 5.80 5.92 -9.76
N MET A 273 5.22 5.30 -8.73
CA MET A 273 5.66 5.42 -7.34
C MET A 273 6.85 4.47 -7.12
N VAL A 274 8.06 4.97 -7.33
CA VAL A 274 9.31 4.19 -7.26
C VAL A 274 9.77 4.07 -5.82
N GLY A 275 9.80 2.84 -5.30
CA GLY A 275 10.34 2.54 -3.99
C GLY A 275 11.85 2.83 -3.92
N ALA A 276 12.20 3.93 -3.26
CA ALA A 276 13.58 4.39 -3.06
C ALA A 276 14.10 4.14 -1.64
N ILE A 277 13.32 3.44 -0.82
CA ILE A 277 13.63 3.07 0.57
C ILE A 277 13.39 1.58 0.76
N ASP A 278 14.37 0.87 1.28
CA ASP A 278 14.25 -0.54 1.65
C ASP A 278 13.72 -0.67 3.08
N VAL A 279 12.45 -1.04 3.21
CA VAL A 279 11.78 -1.23 4.50
C VAL A 279 12.03 -2.61 5.11
N ALA A 280 12.82 -3.47 4.46
CA ALA A 280 13.24 -4.77 4.99
C ALA A 280 14.59 -4.73 5.71
N SER A 281 15.18 -3.54 5.87
CA SER A 281 16.41 -3.29 6.60
C SER A 281 16.23 -2.14 7.61
N ASN A 282 16.93 -2.23 8.74
CA ASN A 282 16.99 -1.14 9.73
C ASN A 282 18.05 -0.08 9.38
N THR A 283 18.92 -0.35 8.39
CA THR A 283 19.88 0.64 7.90
C THR A 283 19.13 1.79 7.25
N ILE A 284 19.39 3.02 7.69
CA ILE A 284 18.80 4.23 7.11
C ILE A 284 19.61 4.59 5.86
N GLU A 285 18.92 4.74 4.74
CA GLU A 285 19.50 5.18 3.48
C GLU A 285 20.08 6.59 3.60
N THR A 286 21.15 6.85 2.88
CA THR A 286 21.64 8.21 2.64
C THR A 286 20.79 8.89 1.56
N PRO A 287 20.72 10.24 1.56
CA PRO A 287 20.03 10.97 0.49
C PRO A 287 20.57 10.66 -0.92
N GLU A 288 21.87 10.37 -1.07
CA GLU A 288 22.46 10.04 -2.37
C GLU A 288 22.05 8.64 -2.85
N GLU A 289 21.96 7.64 -1.96
CA GLU A 289 21.47 6.29 -2.31
C GLU A 289 20.01 6.33 -2.83
N VAL A 290 19.19 7.19 -2.20
CA VAL A 290 17.82 7.48 -2.68
C VAL A 290 17.89 8.15 -4.06
N ALA A 291 18.68 9.22 -4.20
CA ALA A 291 18.83 9.96 -5.46
C ALA A 291 19.32 9.06 -6.61
N ASP A 292 20.27 8.17 -6.37
CA ASP A 292 20.78 7.19 -7.34
C ASP A 292 19.68 6.26 -7.86
N THR A 293 18.77 5.83 -6.99
CA THR A 293 17.62 4.99 -7.38
C THR A 293 16.68 5.78 -8.29
N LEU A 294 16.38 7.03 -7.92
CA LEU A 294 15.51 7.91 -8.70
C LEU A 294 16.14 8.26 -10.05
N ARG A 295 17.45 8.52 -10.10
CA ARG A 295 18.21 8.81 -11.32
C ARG A 295 18.20 7.63 -12.30
N LYS A 296 18.28 6.39 -11.80
CA LYS A 296 18.09 5.19 -12.60
C LYS A 296 16.67 5.10 -13.15
N ALA A 297 15.66 5.35 -12.32
CA ALA A 297 14.26 5.33 -12.74
C ALA A 297 13.93 6.40 -13.80
N LEU A 298 14.57 7.58 -13.74
CA LEU A 298 14.40 8.66 -14.73
C LEU A 298 14.80 8.28 -16.16
N GLN A 299 15.55 7.20 -16.36
CA GLN A 299 15.82 6.66 -17.70
C GLN A 299 14.55 6.04 -18.33
N PHE A 300 13.64 5.55 -17.49
CA PHE A 300 12.45 4.78 -17.89
C PHE A 300 11.12 5.47 -17.53
N VAL A 301 11.17 6.56 -16.76
CA VAL A 301 9.99 7.32 -16.32
C VAL A 301 10.25 8.81 -16.49
N ASP A 302 9.32 9.50 -17.15
CA ASP A 302 9.42 10.95 -17.31
C ASP A 302 9.40 11.65 -15.94
N ALA A 303 10.16 12.74 -15.79
CA ALA A 303 10.27 13.43 -14.51
C ALA A 303 8.92 13.90 -13.93
N ASP A 304 7.95 14.27 -14.79
CA ASP A 304 6.61 14.68 -14.37
C ASP A 304 5.70 13.52 -13.93
N LYS A 305 6.16 12.28 -14.09
CA LYS A 305 5.48 11.02 -13.75
C LYS A 305 6.23 10.19 -12.70
N LEU A 306 7.43 10.61 -12.29
CA LEU A 306 8.19 9.94 -11.24
C LEU A 306 7.75 10.43 -9.86
N TYR A 307 7.33 9.50 -9.00
CA TYR A 307 6.87 9.76 -7.64
C TYR A 307 7.79 8.98 -6.68
N PRO A 308 8.73 9.62 -5.98
CA PRO A 308 9.56 8.93 -4.98
C PRO A 308 8.70 8.33 -3.87
N CYS A 309 8.89 7.05 -3.58
CA CYS A 309 8.08 6.28 -2.64
C CYS A 309 8.94 5.34 -1.78
N THR A 310 8.32 4.57 -0.89
CA THR A 310 8.96 3.46 -0.14
C THR A 310 8.63 2.13 -0.79
N ASN A 311 9.50 1.11 -0.69
CA ASN A 311 9.25 -0.20 -1.31
C ASN A 311 7.97 -0.88 -0.81
N CYS A 312 7.63 -0.67 0.47
CA CYS A 312 6.44 -1.20 1.12
C CYS A 312 6.13 -0.34 2.37
N GLY A 313 5.14 -0.74 3.16
CA GLY A 313 4.77 -0.06 4.41
C GLY A 313 5.79 -0.27 5.53
N MET A 314 5.77 0.61 6.52
CA MET A 314 6.79 0.73 7.57
C MET A 314 6.29 0.39 8.96
N ALA A 315 5.04 -0.09 9.11
CA ALA A 315 4.48 -0.49 10.41
C ALA A 315 5.39 -1.42 11.26
N PRO A 316 6.14 -2.39 10.68
CA PRO A 316 7.04 -3.25 11.46
C PRO A 316 8.35 -2.58 11.92
N LEU A 317 8.65 -1.36 11.47
CA LEU A 317 9.87 -0.65 11.86
C LEU A 317 9.66 0.13 13.17
N SER A 318 10.76 0.48 13.82
CA SER A 318 10.71 1.45 14.93
C SER A 318 10.48 2.87 14.41
N HIS A 319 9.92 3.74 15.26
CA HIS A 319 9.73 5.17 14.94
C HIS A 319 11.02 5.86 14.51
N THR A 320 12.14 5.57 15.19
CA THR A 320 13.45 6.17 14.89
C THR A 320 13.94 5.80 13.49
N VAL A 321 13.86 4.51 13.14
CA VAL A 321 14.24 4.03 11.81
C VAL A 321 13.30 4.63 10.76
N ALA A 322 12.00 4.60 11.00
CA ALA A 322 11.03 5.11 10.05
C ALA A 322 11.25 6.61 9.75
N ARG A 323 11.42 7.42 10.79
CA ARG A 323 11.71 8.85 10.63
C ARG A 323 13.00 9.10 9.86
N GLY A 324 14.07 8.35 10.15
CA GLY A 324 15.34 8.45 9.42
C GLY A 324 15.18 8.18 7.93
N LYS A 325 14.46 7.12 7.59
CA LYS A 325 14.17 6.72 6.20
C LYS A 325 13.29 7.73 5.46
N LEU A 326 12.27 8.30 6.11
CA LEU A 326 11.44 9.34 5.50
C LEU A 326 12.24 10.63 5.22
N ASN A 327 13.13 11.02 6.13
CA ASN A 327 14.02 12.16 5.92
C ASN A 327 14.97 11.90 4.72
N ALA A 328 15.52 10.69 4.61
CA ALA A 328 16.37 10.30 3.48
C ALA A 328 15.61 10.36 2.15
N LEU A 329 14.37 9.86 2.12
CA LEU A 329 13.51 9.90 0.93
C LEU A 329 13.31 11.33 0.42
N SER A 330 12.90 12.24 1.30
CA SER A 330 12.65 13.63 0.93
C SER A 330 13.92 14.38 0.55
N ALA A 331 15.03 14.13 1.26
CA ALA A 331 16.32 14.73 0.94
C ALA A 331 16.86 14.25 -0.42
N GLY A 332 16.75 12.95 -0.73
CA GLY A 332 17.16 12.39 -2.00
C GLY A 332 16.30 12.85 -3.18
N ALA A 333 14.98 12.97 -2.98
CA ALA A 333 14.09 13.56 -3.97
C ALA A 333 14.47 15.03 -4.27
N GLU A 334 14.81 15.81 -3.24
CA GLU A 334 15.23 17.20 -3.40
C GLU A 334 16.55 17.36 -4.17
N ILE A 335 17.49 16.42 -4.03
CA ILE A 335 18.73 16.40 -4.84
C ILE A 335 18.37 16.33 -6.32
N ILE A 336 17.50 15.38 -6.71
CA ILE A 336 17.08 15.21 -8.10
C ILE A 336 16.25 16.40 -8.61
N ARG A 337 15.38 16.99 -7.78
CA ARG A 337 14.66 18.22 -8.17
C ARG A 337 15.60 19.37 -8.52
N LYS A 338 16.68 19.54 -7.76
CA LYS A 338 17.70 20.56 -8.05
C LYS A 338 18.46 20.26 -9.33
N GLU A 339 18.84 19.00 -9.56
CA GLU A 339 19.49 18.57 -10.81
C GLU A 339 18.62 18.85 -12.05
N LEU A 340 17.31 18.62 -11.96
CA LEU A 340 16.37 18.86 -13.05
C LEU A 340 16.01 20.33 -13.27
N SER A 341 16.30 21.20 -12.30
CA SER A 341 16.02 22.64 -12.37
C SER A 341 17.25 23.48 -12.74
N ALA A 342 18.44 22.87 -12.77
CA ALA A 342 19.69 23.46 -13.20
C ALA A 342 19.83 23.37 -14.72
#